data_AF-A0ABC9XQS9-F1
#
_entry.id   AF-A0ABC9XQS9-F1
#
_cell.length_a   1.000
_cell.length_b   1.000
_cell.length_c   1.000
_cell.angle_alpha   90.00
_cell.angle_beta   90.00
_cell.angle_gamma   90.00
#
_symmetry.space_group_name_H-M   'P 1'
#
loop_
_entity.id
_entity.type
_entity.pdbx_description
1 polymer ?
#
loop_
_entity_poly.entity_id
_entity_poly.type
_entity_poly.pdbx_seq_one_letter_code
_entity_poly.pdbx_strand_id
1 'polypeptide(L)'
;MSDKLRSVKYNGCYFDRREEAAARLCTAEGWFSCQGPFDRDDCPCKHSINPYSNRESRILFSTWNLDHIIEKKRAVVPELAEAVKTRDGREVNWEYFYQLLFTVDNLKLVHIACHKKTNHNLSCDKAKIYRKRKQNHKIS
;
A
#
# COMPACT_ATOMS: atom_id res chain seq x y z
N MET A 1 -14.04 -4.36 -4.37
CA MET A 1 -12.56 -4.42 -4.30
C MET A 1 -11.95 -5.44 -5.27
N SER A 2 -12.41 -6.70 -5.28
CA SER A 2 -11.83 -7.75 -6.16
C SER A 2 -11.87 -7.40 -7.65
N ASP A 3 -12.98 -6.86 -8.15
CA ASP A 3 -13.08 -6.40 -9.55
C ASP A 3 -12.08 -5.28 -9.86
N LYS A 4 -11.90 -4.34 -8.94
CA LYS A 4 -10.91 -3.26 -9.08
C LYS A 4 -9.48 -3.80 -9.10
N LEU A 5 -9.16 -4.82 -8.30
CA LEU A 5 -7.86 -5.48 -8.38
C LEU A 5 -7.64 -6.15 -9.75
N ARG A 6 -8.65 -6.86 -10.27
CA ARG A 6 -8.57 -7.47 -11.60
C ARG A 6 -8.39 -6.42 -12.69
N SER A 7 -9.12 -5.30 -12.63
CA SER A 7 -9.04 -4.25 -13.66
C SER A 7 -7.66 -3.59 -13.72
N VAL A 8 -6.92 -3.56 -12.62
CA VAL A 8 -5.54 -3.03 -12.55
C VAL A 8 -4.47 -4.14 -12.53
N LYS A 9 -4.82 -5.37 -12.91
CA LYS A 9 -3.90 -6.53 -12.95
C LYS A 9 -3.13 -6.73 -11.63
N TYR A 10 -3.82 -6.58 -10.50
CA TYR A 10 -3.28 -6.72 -9.15
C TYR A 10 -2.04 -5.85 -8.87
N ASN A 11 -1.93 -4.70 -9.55
CA ASN A 11 -0.80 -3.78 -9.45
C ASN A 11 0.56 -4.44 -9.77
N GLY A 12 0.57 -5.46 -10.64
CA GLY A 12 1.81 -6.08 -11.09
C GLY A 12 2.79 -5.09 -11.74
N CYS A 13 2.28 -3.96 -12.25
CA CYS A 13 3.07 -2.88 -12.82
C CYS A 13 4.11 -2.29 -11.85
N TYR A 14 3.90 -2.40 -10.53
CA TYR A 14 4.86 -1.96 -9.52
C TYR A 14 6.25 -2.58 -9.72
N PHE A 15 6.31 -3.80 -10.24
CA PHE A 15 7.55 -4.53 -10.39
C PHE A 15 8.08 -4.59 -11.82
N ASP A 16 7.31 -4.19 -12.84
CA ASP A 16 7.74 -4.25 -14.25
C ASP A 16 8.48 -2.96 -14.67
N ARG A 17 9.76 -3.10 -15.05
CA ARG A 17 10.59 -1.95 -15.47
C ARG A 17 10.14 -1.30 -16.79
N ARG A 18 9.30 -1.99 -17.58
CA ARG A 18 8.79 -1.52 -18.88
C ARG A 18 7.54 -0.65 -18.74
N GLU A 19 6.94 -0.59 -17.56
CA GLU A 19 5.77 0.23 -17.28
C GLU A 19 6.14 1.72 -17.16
N GLU A 20 5.12 2.57 -17.18
CA GLU A 20 5.28 4.01 -17.01
C GLU A 20 5.98 4.35 -15.69
N ALA A 21 6.80 5.41 -15.70
CA ALA A 21 7.60 5.81 -14.52
C ALA A 21 6.74 6.08 -13.28
N ALA A 22 5.52 6.59 -13.45
CA ALA A 22 4.59 6.84 -12.36
C ALA A 22 3.94 5.56 -11.79
N ALA A 23 3.98 4.45 -12.53
CA ALA A 23 3.37 3.18 -12.14
C ALA A 23 4.36 2.20 -11.51
N ARG A 24 5.63 2.21 -11.92
CA ARG A 24 6.65 1.26 -11.43
C ARG A 24 7.45 1.77 -10.23
N LEU A 25 7.92 0.84 -9.40
CA LEU A 25 8.75 1.13 -8.21
C LEU A 25 10.26 1.10 -8.48
N CYS A 26 10.67 0.72 -9.69
CA CYS A 26 12.07 0.66 -10.09
C CYS A 26 12.45 1.78 -11.06
N THR A 27 13.74 1.88 -11.42
CA THR A 27 14.22 2.64 -12.59
C THR A 27 14.01 1.87 -13.90
N ALA A 28 14.23 2.50 -15.06
CA ALA A 28 13.96 1.87 -16.36
C ALA A 28 14.89 0.66 -16.60
N GLU A 29 16.04 0.66 -15.94
CA GLU A 29 17.03 -0.40 -15.91
C GLU A 29 16.63 -1.53 -14.94
N GLY A 30 15.65 -1.29 -14.07
CA GLY A 30 15.12 -2.26 -13.10
C GLY A 30 15.71 -2.14 -11.69
N TRP A 31 16.31 -1.01 -11.32
CA TRP A 31 16.81 -0.80 -9.95
C TRP A 31 15.69 -0.39 -9.01
N PHE A 32 15.49 -1.17 -7.94
CA PHE A 32 14.62 -0.84 -6.82
C PHE A 32 15.43 -0.26 -5.69
N SER A 33 14.89 0.77 -5.04
CA SER A 33 15.48 1.39 -3.85
C SER A 33 14.57 1.18 -2.65
N CYS A 34 15.16 0.85 -1.50
CA CYS A 34 14.42 0.71 -0.26
C CYS A 34 13.84 2.07 0.15
N GLN A 35 12.55 2.10 0.45
CA GLN A 35 11.84 3.32 0.86
C GLN A 35 11.98 3.60 2.37
N GLY A 36 12.79 2.81 3.10
CA GLY A 36 12.98 2.94 4.53
C GLY A 36 11.85 2.30 5.36
N PRO A 37 12.06 2.12 6.67
CA PRO A 37 11.03 1.58 7.57
C PRO A 37 9.76 2.44 7.57
N PHE A 38 8.67 1.91 8.11
CA PHE A 38 7.37 2.61 8.14
C PHE A 38 7.41 3.98 8.84
N ASP A 39 8.35 4.18 9.77
CA ASP A 39 8.49 5.36 10.63
C ASP A 39 9.59 6.34 10.17
N ARG A 40 10.11 6.19 8.96
CA ARG A 40 11.08 7.11 8.35
C ARG A 40 10.77 7.34 6.90
N ASP A 41 11.19 8.48 6.35
CA ASP A 41 10.94 8.80 4.94
C ASP A 41 11.90 8.09 3.98
N ASP A 42 13.11 7.74 4.45
CA ASP A 42 14.17 7.16 3.64
C ASP A 42 14.88 5.97 4.30
N CYS A 43 15.63 5.22 3.50
CA CYS A 43 16.46 4.11 3.97
C CYS A 43 17.84 4.60 4.41
N PRO A 44 18.21 4.52 5.71
CA PRO A 44 19.51 5.01 6.18
C PRO A 44 20.70 4.29 5.55
N CYS A 45 20.53 3.01 5.21
CA CYS A 45 21.56 2.18 4.58
C CYS A 45 21.53 2.24 3.06
N LYS A 46 20.60 3.01 2.45
CA LYS A 46 20.45 3.16 0.99
C LYS A 46 20.42 1.82 0.23
N HIS A 47 19.74 0.82 0.79
CA HIS A 47 19.65 -0.50 0.16
C HIS A 47 19.02 -0.38 -1.25
N SER A 48 19.62 -1.06 -2.21
CA SER A 48 19.14 -1.14 -3.59
C SER A 48 19.33 -2.54 -4.17
N ILE A 49 18.51 -2.92 -5.13
CA ILE A 49 18.64 -4.22 -5.82
C ILE A 49 18.12 -4.13 -7.25
N ASN A 50 18.74 -4.88 -8.16
CA ASN A 50 18.21 -5.07 -9.50
C ASN A 50 17.88 -6.56 -9.74
N PRO A 51 16.62 -6.99 -9.54
CA PRO A 51 16.22 -8.38 -9.73
C PRO A 51 16.27 -8.84 -11.19
N TYR A 52 16.42 -7.91 -12.15
CA TYR A 52 16.55 -8.21 -13.57
C TYR A 52 17.98 -8.55 -13.99
N SER A 53 18.97 -8.28 -13.12
CA SER A 53 20.38 -8.43 -13.46
C SER A 53 20.83 -9.89 -13.52
N ASN A 54 20.38 -10.73 -12.59
CA ASN A 54 20.74 -12.15 -12.53
C ASN A 54 19.76 -12.96 -11.66
N ARG A 55 19.89 -14.30 -11.71
CA ARG A 55 19.02 -15.24 -10.99
C ARG A 55 19.10 -15.06 -9.46
N GLU A 56 20.28 -14.83 -8.92
CA GLU A 56 20.48 -14.67 -7.48
C GLU A 56 19.79 -13.40 -6.96
N SER A 57 19.95 -12.28 -7.65
CA SER A 57 19.30 -11.01 -7.33
C SER A 57 17.77 -11.15 -7.38
N ARG A 58 17.24 -11.90 -8.35
CA ARG A 58 15.81 -12.22 -8.40
C ARG A 58 15.35 -13.02 -7.18
N ILE A 59 16.16 -13.97 -6.71
CA ILE A 59 15.86 -14.74 -5.49
C ILE A 59 15.95 -13.86 -4.26
N LEU A 60 17.01 -13.05 -4.12
CA LEU A 60 17.17 -12.11 -3.00
C LEU A 60 16.04 -11.11 -2.92
N PHE A 61 15.48 -10.69 -4.06
CA PHE A 61 14.32 -9.80 -4.09
C PHE A 61 13.07 -10.40 -3.41
N SER A 62 12.95 -11.73 -3.31
CA SER A 62 11.87 -12.36 -2.53
C SER A 62 11.95 -12.09 -1.03
N THR A 63 13.10 -11.64 -0.52
CA THR A 63 13.27 -11.21 0.86
C THR A 63 12.84 -9.75 1.09
N TRP A 64 12.68 -8.98 0.01
CA TRP A 64 12.11 -7.64 0.07
C TRP A 64 10.60 -7.72 0.29
N ASN A 65 10.05 -6.74 1.00
CA ASN A 65 8.64 -6.73 1.38
C ASN A 65 7.97 -5.46 0.90
N LEU A 66 6.69 -5.57 0.54
CA LEU A 66 5.77 -4.44 0.51
C LEU A 66 5.13 -4.34 1.89
N ASP A 67 5.74 -3.54 2.76
CA ASP A 67 5.31 -3.36 4.14
C ASP A 67 4.17 -2.34 4.23
N HIS A 68 3.13 -2.68 4.99
CA HIS A 68 1.98 -1.81 5.19
C HIS A 68 2.29 -0.78 6.27
N ILE A 69 2.30 0.52 5.94
CA ILE A 69 2.52 1.60 6.93
C ILE A 69 1.47 1.52 8.04
N ILE A 70 0.19 1.57 7.67
CA ILE A 70 -0.93 1.18 8.54
C ILE A 70 -1.15 -0.32 8.37
N GLU A 71 -0.83 -1.09 9.40
CA GLU A 71 -0.78 -2.56 9.35
C GLU A 71 -2.10 -3.19 8.89
N LYS A 72 -2.04 -3.99 7.82
CA LYS A 72 -3.20 -4.70 7.26
C LYS A 72 -3.96 -5.52 8.30
N LYS A 73 -3.25 -6.41 9.02
CA LYS A 73 -3.87 -7.39 9.93
C LYS A 73 -4.26 -6.78 11.28
N ARG A 74 -3.46 -5.84 11.79
CA ARG A 74 -3.67 -5.25 13.13
C ARG A 74 -4.61 -4.05 13.12
N ALA A 75 -4.65 -3.27 12.03
CA ALA A 75 -5.45 -2.04 11.95
C ALA A 75 -6.49 -2.08 10.83
N VAL A 76 -6.06 -2.23 9.56
CA VAL A 76 -6.95 -1.97 8.41
C VAL A 76 -8.11 -2.97 8.29
N VAL A 77 -7.84 -4.28 8.38
CA VAL A 77 -8.88 -5.32 8.24
C VAL A 77 -9.85 -5.30 9.45
N PRO A 78 -9.39 -5.22 10.71
CA PRO A 78 -10.29 -5.05 11.84
C PRO A 78 -11.17 -3.81 11.73
N GLU A 79 -10.60 -2.66 11.33
CA GLU A 79 -11.36 -1.42 11.17
C GLU A 79 -12.43 -1.54 10.07
N LEU A 80 -12.10 -2.14 8.93
CA LEU A 80 -13.06 -2.37 7.85
C LEU A 80 -14.22 -3.27 8.33
N ALA A 81 -13.90 -4.35 9.04
CA ALA A 81 -14.91 -5.25 9.58
C ALA A 81 -15.83 -4.53 10.57
N GLU A 82 -15.26 -3.69 11.44
CA GLU A 82 -16.03 -2.89 12.40
C GLU A 82 -16.88 -1.83 11.71
N ALA A 83 -16.34 -1.12 10.72
CA ALA A 83 -17.05 -0.11 9.97
C ALA A 83 -18.27 -0.68 9.23
N VAL A 84 -18.17 -1.91 8.72
CA VAL A 84 -19.29 -2.63 8.07
C VAL A 84 -20.35 -3.02 9.09
N LYS A 85 -19.95 -3.47 10.30
CA LYS A 85 -20.88 -3.85 11.37
C LYS A 85 -21.64 -2.65 11.95
N THR A 86 -20.96 -1.54 12.19
CA THR A 86 -21.50 -0.35 12.89
C THR A 86 -21.93 0.78 11.96
N ARG A 87 -22.12 0.48 10.68
CA ARG A 87 -22.37 1.50 9.65
C ARG A 87 -23.60 2.37 9.91
N ASP A 88 -24.63 1.87 10.59
CA ASP A 88 -25.84 2.62 10.99
C ASP A 88 -26.41 3.50 9.84
N GLY A 89 -26.64 2.85 8.69
CA GLY A 89 -27.13 3.51 7.47
C GLY A 89 -26.10 4.37 6.72
N ARG A 90 -24.86 4.53 7.21
CA ARG A 90 -23.76 5.16 6.45
C ARG A 90 -23.19 4.20 5.42
N GLU A 91 -22.67 4.76 4.34
CA GLU A 91 -21.96 4.00 3.31
C GLU A 91 -20.46 3.96 3.63
N VAL A 92 -19.91 2.75 3.75
CA VAL A 92 -18.46 2.56 3.96
C VAL A 92 -17.72 2.99 2.69
N ASN A 93 -16.70 3.83 2.85
CA ASN A 93 -15.81 4.23 1.79
C ASN A 93 -14.81 3.11 1.49
N TRP A 94 -15.23 2.12 0.72
CA TRP A 94 -14.39 0.98 0.38
C TRP A 94 -13.16 1.39 -0.44
N GLU A 95 -13.20 2.51 -1.18
CA GLU A 95 -12.05 3.01 -1.93
C GLU A 95 -10.88 3.40 -1.01
N TYR A 96 -11.18 3.97 0.15
CA TYR A 96 -10.16 4.29 1.17
C TYR A 96 -9.46 3.02 1.68
N PHE A 97 -10.23 1.99 2.05
CA PHE A 97 -9.65 0.71 2.47
C PHE A 97 -8.91 0.00 1.34
N TYR A 98 -9.35 0.16 0.08
CA TYR A 98 -8.63 -0.37 -1.07
C TYR A 98 -7.24 0.26 -1.21
N GLN A 99 -7.13 1.58 -1.03
CA GLN A 99 -5.84 2.28 -1.02
C GLN A 99 -4.93 1.72 0.08
N LEU A 100 -5.45 1.65 1.31
CA LEU A 100 -4.68 1.12 2.44
C LEU A 100 -4.21 -0.33 2.24
N LEU A 101 -5.00 -1.17 1.57
CA LEU A 101 -4.71 -2.59 1.45
C LEU A 101 -3.78 -2.94 0.28
N PHE A 102 -3.87 -2.20 -0.84
CA PHE A 102 -3.34 -2.68 -2.11
C PHE A 102 -2.52 -1.66 -2.89
N THR A 103 -2.41 -0.40 -2.45
CA THR A 103 -1.67 0.63 -3.19
C THR A 103 -0.44 1.11 -2.44
N VAL A 104 0.47 1.72 -3.18
CA VAL A 104 1.67 2.40 -2.64
C VAL A 104 1.34 3.62 -1.77
N ASP A 105 0.06 4.01 -1.66
CA ASP A 105 -0.38 5.01 -0.68
C ASP A 105 -0.13 4.54 0.76
N ASN A 106 -0.10 3.23 0.99
CA ASN A 106 0.16 2.62 2.31
C ASN A 106 1.18 1.47 2.26
N LEU A 107 1.78 1.19 1.11
CA LEU A 107 2.80 0.14 0.93
C LEU A 107 4.17 0.76 0.71
N LYS A 108 5.17 0.35 1.51
CA LYS A 108 6.58 0.69 1.31
C LYS A 108 7.36 -0.55 0.89
N LEU A 109 8.08 -0.46 -0.22
CA LEU A 109 9.05 -1.45 -0.63
C LEU A 109 10.31 -1.34 0.24
N VAL A 110 10.55 -2.36 1.06
CA VAL A 110 11.63 -2.37 2.04
C VAL A 110 12.50 -3.60 1.92
N HIS A 111 13.81 -3.39 2.09
CA HIS A 111 14.74 -4.48 2.36
C HIS A 111 14.38 -5.15 3.70
N ILE A 112 14.65 -6.45 3.86
CA ILE A 112 14.31 -7.22 5.08
C ILE A 112 14.86 -6.58 6.37
N ALA A 113 16.04 -5.97 6.32
CA ALA A 113 16.63 -5.27 7.47
C ALA A 113 15.92 -3.97 7.85
N CYS A 114 15.12 -3.39 6.93
CA CYS A 114 14.31 -2.20 7.17
C CYS A 114 12.84 -2.54 7.50
N HIS A 115 12.45 -3.80 7.38
CA HIS A 115 11.10 -4.26 7.74
C HIS A 115 11.00 -4.46 9.26
N LYS A 116 10.53 -3.42 9.96
CA LYS A 116 10.31 -3.46 11.41
C LYS A 116 9.08 -4.30 11.73
N LYS A 117 9.28 -5.49 12.31
CA LYS A 117 8.18 -6.39 12.72
C LYS A 117 7.46 -5.96 14.02
N THR A 118 7.80 -4.80 14.56
CA THR A 118 7.14 -4.21 15.74
C THR A 118 5.72 -3.75 15.40
N ASN A 119 4.94 -3.35 16.39
CA ASN A 119 3.67 -2.67 16.13
C ASN A 119 3.97 -1.28 15.55
N HIS A 120 3.25 -0.89 14.50
CA HIS A 120 3.40 0.43 13.90
C HIS A 120 2.68 1.51 14.70
N ASN A 121 1.71 1.12 15.54
CA ASN A 121 0.86 2.01 16.36
C ASN A 121 0.16 3.10 15.53
N LEU A 122 -0.12 2.82 14.27
CA LEU A 122 -0.87 3.68 13.37
C LEU A 122 -2.29 3.17 13.19
N SER A 123 -3.24 4.09 13.08
CA SER A 123 -4.67 3.80 12.92
C SER A 123 -5.21 4.38 11.63
N CYS A 124 -6.29 3.79 11.11
CA CYS A 124 -7.04 4.37 10.00
C CYS A 124 -7.57 5.78 10.36
N ASP A 125 -7.46 6.71 9.41
CA ASP A 125 -8.14 8.00 9.43
C ASP A 125 -9.67 7.83 9.51
N LYS A 126 -10.23 8.16 10.67
CA LYS A 126 -11.65 8.01 10.99
C LYS A 126 -12.55 8.87 10.10
N ALA A 127 -12.05 9.99 9.57
CA ALA A 127 -12.83 10.87 8.70
C ALA A 127 -13.03 10.29 7.29
N LYS A 128 -12.22 9.30 6.90
CA LYS A 128 -12.25 8.67 5.57
C LYS A 128 -12.98 7.33 5.53
N ILE A 129 -13.38 6.78 6.68
CA ILE A 129 -14.02 5.45 6.79
C ILE A 129 -15.36 5.40 6.06
N TYR A 130 -16.16 6.47 6.14
CA TYR A 130 -17.48 6.56 5.53
C TYR A 130 -17.48 7.61 4.42
N ARG A 131 -18.32 7.42 3.40
CA ARG A 131 -18.51 8.43 2.36
C ARG A 131 -19.22 9.64 2.94
N LYS A 132 -18.84 10.84 2.49
CA LYS A 132 -19.53 12.08 2.85
C LYS A 132 -20.98 12.00 2.35
N ARG A 133 -21.95 12.33 3.21
CA ARG A 133 -23.35 12.51 2.78
C ARG A 133 -23.38 13.64 1.76
N LYS A 134 -23.93 13.40 0.56
CA LYS A 134 -24.24 14.48 -0.38
C LYS A 134 -25.25 15.40 0.32
N GLN A 135 -24.86 16.64 0.64
CA GLN A 135 -25.82 17.64 1.01
C GLN A 135 -26.61 17.99 -0.25
N ASN A 136 -27.83 17.48 -0.38
CA ASN A 136 -28.78 18.06 -1.30
C ASN A 136 -29.13 19.44 -0.74
N HIS A 137 -28.42 20.48 -1.17
CA HIS A 137 -28.94 21.84 -1.06
C HIS A 137 -30.24 21.87 -1.87
N LYS A 138 -31.37 21.76 -1.18
CA LYS A 138 -32.64 22.19 -1.74
C LYS A 138 -32.54 23.70 -1.89
N ILE A 139 -32.31 24.16 -3.12
CA ILE A 139 -32.57 25.55 -3.48
C ILE A 139 -34.10 25.69 -3.36
N SER A 140 -34.55 26.36 -2.31
CA SER A 140 -35.94 26.83 -2.16
C SER A 140 -36.13 28.11 -2.96
#